data_AF-A0A960E283-F1
#
_entry.id   AF-A0A960E283-F1
#
_cell.length_a   1.000
_cell.length_b   1.000
_cell.length_c   1.000
_cell.angle_alpha   90.00
_cell.angle_beta   90.00
_cell.angle_gamma   90.00
#
_symmetry.space_group_name_H-M   'P 1'
#
loop_
_entity.id
_entity.type
_entity.pdbx_description
1 polymer ?
#
loop_
_entity_poly.entity_id
_entity_poly.type
_entity_poly.pdbx_seq_one_letter_code
_entity_poly.pdbx_strand_id
1 'polypeptide(L)'
;VVGFGPGEDGRTTAELFDVSDPTAPRVAGSIVVGDDSPVTYDHHAFTDLGDGRFAVPAADWSANRGPCPEPGPAIDVYCEPGSPASDIVTLEVDGDELREVERRTVTLDGYQQAARALPAGDGWAVLGETQVVVLDGAGDEVGRVSLT
;
A
#
# COMPACT_ATOMS: atom_id res chain seq x y z
N VAL A 1 -16.03 1.97 11.73
CA VAL A 1 -14.64 1.65 12.16
C VAL A 1 -13.91 1.04 10.98
N VAL A 2 -12.65 1.40 10.71
CA VAL A 2 -11.88 0.75 9.63
C VAL A 2 -10.98 -0.33 10.23
N GLY A 3 -10.96 -1.50 9.61
CA GLY A 3 -10.03 -2.58 9.91
C GLY A 3 -9.23 -2.95 8.66
N PHE A 4 -8.03 -3.52 8.87
CA PHE A 4 -7.18 -4.02 7.79
C PHE A 4 -6.86 -5.50 8.05
N GLY A 5 -6.81 -6.30 7.00
CA GLY A 5 -6.51 -7.72 7.13
C GLY A 5 -6.50 -8.45 5.79
N PRO A 6 -6.25 -9.77 5.80
CA PRO A 6 -6.35 -10.58 4.60
C PRO A 6 -7.83 -10.74 4.19
N GLY A 7 -8.12 -10.48 2.93
CA GLY A 7 -9.40 -10.79 2.28
C GLY A 7 -9.52 -12.28 1.93
N GLU A 8 -10.69 -12.66 1.41
CA GLU A 8 -10.97 -14.07 1.03
C GLU A 8 -10.03 -14.61 -0.05
N ASP A 9 -9.50 -13.74 -0.90
CA ASP A 9 -8.55 -14.06 -1.96
C ASP A 9 -7.08 -13.99 -1.50
N GLY A 10 -6.84 -13.74 -0.21
CA GLY A 10 -5.51 -13.61 0.39
C GLY A 10 -4.85 -12.26 0.19
N ARG A 11 -5.46 -11.33 -0.56
CA ARG A 11 -4.95 -9.96 -0.73
C ARG A 11 -5.28 -9.11 0.49
N THR A 12 -4.56 -8.02 0.72
CA THR A 12 -4.89 -7.13 1.83
C THR A 12 -6.14 -6.32 1.50
N THR A 13 -7.10 -6.32 2.42
CA THR A 13 -8.32 -5.50 2.37
C THR A 13 -8.36 -4.49 3.50
N ALA A 14 -8.97 -3.34 3.21
CA ALA A 14 -9.49 -2.40 4.18
C ALA A 14 -11.01 -2.55 4.22
N GLU A 15 -11.56 -2.72 5.42
CA GLU A 15 -13.00 -2.93 5.63
C GLU A 15 -13.58 -1.88 6.57
N LEU A 16 -14.70 -1.28 6.17
CA LEU A 16 -15.49 -0.41 7.02
C LEU A 16 -16.54 -1.24 7.74
N PHE A 17 -16.49 -1.24 9.06
CA PHE A 17 -17.46 -1.89 9.94
C PHE A 17 -18.45 -0.85 10.49
N ASP A 18 -19.74 -1.10 10.28
CA ASP A 18 -20.81 -0.48 11.06
C ASP A 18 -20.94 -1.21 12.40
N VAL A 19 -20.70 -0.46 13.47
CA VAL A 19 -20.73 -0.91 14.87
C VAL A 19 -21.76 -0.14 15.69
N SER A 20 -22.77 0.46 15.03
CA SER A 20 -23.86 1.19 15.69
C SER A 20 -24.66 0.29 16.64
N ASP A 21 -24.82 -0.99 16.30
CA ASP A 21 -25.20 -2.06 17.24
C ASP A 21 -23.97 -2.93 17.58
N PRO A 22 -23.39 -2.80 18.77
CA PRO A 22 -22.20 -3.57 19.15
C PRO A 22 -22.48 -5.07 19.33
N THR A 23 -23.75 -5.49 19.40
CA THR A 23 -24.14 -6.90 19.47
C THR A 23 -24.29 -7.54 18.09
N ALA A 24 -24.32 -6.74 17.03
CA ALA A 24 -24.49 -7.17 15.64
C ALA A 24 -23.66 -6.32 14.66
N PRO A 25 -22.32 -6.29 14.78
CA PRO A 25 -21.46 -5.57 13.84
C PRO A 25 -21.57 -6.14 12.42
N ARG A 26 -21.48 -5.28 11.41
CA ARG A 26 -21.55 -5.67 10.00
C ARG A 26 -20.52 -4.94 9.15
N VAL A 27 -20.07 -5.57 8.07
CA VAL A 27 -19.24 -4.91 7.04
C VAL A 27 -20.14 -4.00 6.19
N ALA A 28 -19.80 -2.72 6.13
CA ALA A 28 -20.47 -1.68 5.35
C ALA A 28 -19.73 -1.40 4.02
N GLY A 29 -18.42 -1.63 3.96
CA GLY A 29 -17.61 -1.46 2.74
C GLY A 29 -16.31 -2.24 2.81
N SER A 30 -15.73 -2.56 1.65
CA SER A 30 -14.47 -3.30 1.54
C SER A 30 -13.71 -2.87 0.28
N ILE A 31 -12.40 -2.67 0.41
CA ILE A 31 -11.49 -2.30 -0.68
C ILE A 31 -10.24 -3.16 -0.58
N VAL A 32 -9.80 -3.72 -1.71
CA VAL A 32 -8.46 -4.34 -1.82
C VAL A 32 -7.42 -3.25 -1.95
N VAL A 33 -6.50 -3.14 -0.98
CA VAL A 33 -5.46 -2.09 -0.99
C VAL A 33 -4.23 -2.53 -1.80
N GLY A 34 -3.92 -3.82 -1.79
CA GLY A 34 -2.83 -4.43 -2.55
C GLY A 34 -2.78 -5.93 -2.31
N ASP A 35 -1.87 -6.60 -3.01
CA ASP A 35 -1.65 -8.03 -2.80
C ASP A 35 -1.06 -8.30 -1.40
N ASP A 36 -0.23 -7.40 -0.89
CA ASP A 36 0.33 -7.45 0.46
C ASP A 36 0.38 -6.04 1.08
N SER A 37 0.47 -5.97 2.41
CA SER A 37 0.67 -4.72 3.14
C SER A 37 1.23 -5.00 4.53
N PRO A 38 2.19 -4.17 5.00
CA PRO A 38 2.69 -4.25 6.36
C PRO A 38 1.63 -4.08 7.44
N VAL A 39 0.47 -3.47 7.14
CA VAL A 39 -0.62 -3.31 8.13
C VAL A 39 -1.17 -4.64 8.65
N THR A 40 -0.97 -5.73 7.91
CA THR A 40 -1.44 -7.08 8.29
C THR A 40 -0.60 -7.69 9.42
N TYR A 41 0.61 -7.18 9.68
CA TYR A 41 1.52 -7.67 10.72
C TYR A 41 2.16 -6.58 11.60
N ASP A 42 2.14 -5.30 11.20
CA ASP A 42 2.40 -4.11 12.03
C ASP A 42 1.22 -3.14 11.94
N HIS A 43 0.36 -3.13 12.97
CA HIS A 43 -0.81 -2.25 13.02
C HIS A 43 -0.47 -0.76 13.17
N HIS A 44 0.81 -0.39 13.24
CA HIS A 44 1.27 1.00 13.18
C HIS A 44 1.83 1.41 11.81
N ALA A 45 1.76 0.53 10.80
CA ALA A 45 2.31 0.80 9.47
C ALA A 45 1.49 1.83 8.67
N PHE A 46 0.20 1.99 8.98
CA PHE A 46 -0.64 3.04 8.38
C PHE A 46 -0.57 4.34 9.19
N THR A 47 -0.88 5.45 8.53
CA THR A 47 -1.01 6.76 9.19
C THR A 47 -2.46 7.24 9.12
N ASP A 48 -3.00 7.64 10.27
CA ASP A 48 -4.26 8.40 10.36
C ASP A 48 -3.99 9.86 9.98
N LEU A 49 -4.66 10.33 8.92
CA LEU A 49 -4.51 11.68 8.38
C LEU A 49 -5.56 12.66 8.95
N GLY A 50 -6.46 12.18 9.82
CA GLY A 50 -7.63 12.92 10.27
C GLY A 50 -8.77 12.91 9.25
N ASP A 51 -9.93 13.40 9.68
CA ASP A 51 -11.14 13.55 8.85
C ASP A 51 -11.57 12.25 8.12
N GLY A 52 -11.31 11.10 8.75
CA GLY A 52 -11.66 9.80 8.18
C GLY A 52 -10.72 9.31 7.07
N ARG A 53 -9.53 9.91 6.92
CA ARG A 53 -8.55 9.51 5.91
C ARG A 53 -7.37 8.73 6.48
N PHE A 54 -6.90 7.74 5.72
CA PHE A 54 -5.82 6.83 6.13
C PHE A 54 -4.84 6.63 4.98
N ALA A 55 -3.54 6.71 5.26
CA ALA A 55 -2.48 6.33 4.32
C ALA A 55 -1.97 4.93 4.64
N VAL A 56 -2.08 4.02 3.67
CA VAL A 56 -1.78 2.59 3.84
C VAL A 56 -0.65 2.21 2.88
N PRO A 57 0.51 1.74 3.38
CA PRO A 57 1.52 1.17 2.51
C PRO A 57 1.00 -0.14 1.91
N ALA A 58 1.15 -0.35 0.61
CA ALA A 58 0.70 -1.56 -0.08
C ALA A 58 1.75 -2.03 -1.07
N ALA A 59 1.76 -3.34 -1.34
CA ALA A 59 2.57 -3.96 -2.37
C ALA A 59 1.68 -4.66 -3.39
N ASP A 60 1.94 -4.43 -4.68
CA ASP A 60 1.25 -5.08 -5.79
C ASP A 60 2.26 -5.86 -6.64
N TRP A 61 2.09 -7.19 -6.70
CA TRP A 61 2.93 -8.10 -7.48
C TRP A 61 2.47 -8.20 -8.94
N SER A 62 1.21 -7.87 -9.20
CA SER A 62 0.57 -7.86 -10.53
C SER A 62 0.95 -6.64 -11.38
N ALA A 63 1.48 -5.58 -10.77
CA ALA A 63 2.00 -4.40 -11.44
C ALA A 63 3.29 -4.65 -12.25
N ASN A 64 3.90 -5.84 -12.15
CA ASN A 64 5.02 -6.28 -13.00
C ASN A 64 4.60 -6.51 -14.46
N ARG A 65 4.42 -5.42 -15.19
CA ARG A 65 4.16 -5.42 -16.63
C ARG A 65 5.44 -5.21 -17.44
N GLY A 66 6.47 -6.01 -17.17
CA GLY A 66 7.57 -6.20 -18.12
C GLY A 66 7.27 -7.42 -19.00
N PRO A 67 7.34 -7.35 -20.34
CA PRO A 67 7.28 -8.55 -21.16
C PRO A 67 8.47 -9.45 -20.81
N CYS A 68 8.22 -10.71 -20.46
CA CYS A 68 9.31 -11.69 -20.37
C CYS A 68 10.02 -11.72 -21.75
N PRO A 69 11.37 -11.70 -21.80
CA PRO A 69 12.05 -11.87 -23.08
C PRO A 69 11.63 -13.22 -23.69
N GLU A 70 11.31 -13.21 -24.99
CA GLU A 70 10.93 -14.41 -25.75
C GLU A 70 11.94 -15.54 -25.47
N PRO A 71 11.50 -16.72 -25.01
CA PRO A 71 12.40 -17.79 -24.66
C PRO A 71 13.19 -18.24 -25.91
N GLY A 72 14.51 -18.07 -25.86
CA GLY A 72 15.42 -18.80 -26.75
C GLY A 72 15.31 -20.31 -26.51
N PRO A 73 15.78 -21.16 -27.45
CA PRO A 73 15.55 -22.59 -27.35
C PRO A 73 16.32 -23.16 -26.15
N ALA A 74 15.56 -23.65 -25.16
CA ALA A 74 15.99 -24.48 -24.03
C ALA A 74 16.64 -23.79 -22.81
N ILE A 75 15.92 -22.88 -22.17
CA ILE A 75 16.09 -22.62 -20.72
C ILE A 75 14.71 -22.50 -20.10
N ASP A 76 14.46 -23.13 -18.95
CA ASP A 76 13.35 -22.77 -18.06
C ASP A 76 13.60 -21.35 -17.58
N VAL A 77 13.16 -20.36 -18.36
CA VAL A 77 13.21 -18.96 -17.96
C VAL A 77 12.14 -18.78 -16.90
N TYR A 78 12.54 -18.93 -15.63
CA TYR A 78 11.76 -18.41 -14.52
C TYR A 78 11.68 -16.90 -14.74
N CYS A 79 10.49 -16.39 -15.11
CA CYS A 79 10.27 -14.95 -15.05
C CYS A 79 10.45 -14.61 -13.57
N GLU A 80 11.57 -13.99 -13.20
CA GLU A 80 11.66 -13.40 -11.87
C GLU A 80 10.46 -12.45 -11.78
N PRO A 81 9.55 -12.62 -10.80
CA PRO A 81 8.60 -11.56 -10.53
C PRO A 81 9.47 -10.32 -10.31
N GLY A 82 9.29 -9.28 -11.12
CA GLY A 82 10.01 -8.04 -10.88
C GLY A 82 9.67 -7.49 -9.48
N SER A 83 10.26 -6.37 -9.10
CA SER A 83 9.92 -5.76 -7.82
C SER A 83 8.42 -5.53 -7.71
N PRO A 84 7.76 -5.88 -6.59
CA PRO A 84 6.41 -5.43 -6.38
C PRO A 84 6.39 -3.90 -6.45
N ALA A 85 5.35 -3.33 -7.05
CA ALA A 85 5.13 -1.90 -6.93
C ALA A 85 4.85 -1.60 -5.45
N SER A 86 5.61 -0.68 -4.88
CA SER A 86 5.30 -0.13 -3.56
C SER A 86 4.36 1.04 -3.75
N ASP A 87 3.19 1.00 -3.14
CA ASP A 87 2.20 2.07 -3.20
C ASP A 87 1.94 2.67 -1.81
N ILE A 88 1.53 3.94 -1.80
CA ILE A 88 0.78 4.56 -0.71
C ILE A 88 -0.65 4.67 -1.20
N VAL A 89 -1.56 3.97 -0.53
CA VAL A 89 -3.00 4.02 -0.82
C VAL A 89 -3.67 4.91 0.21
N THR A 90 -4.21 6.04 -0.23
CA THR A 90 -5.00 6.93 0.61
C THR A 90 -6.46 6.51 0.53
N LEU A 91 -7.01 6.12 1.68
CA LEU A 91 -8.41 5.78 1.85
C LEU A 91 -9.15 6.92 2.54
N GLU A 92 -10.44 7.05 2.27
CA GLU A 92 -11.35 7.99 2.91
C GLU A 92 -12.64 7.29 3.31
N VAL A 93 -13.15 7.61 4.50
CA VAL A 93 -14.49 7.24 4.96
C VAL A 93 -15.41 8.45 4.79
N ASP A 94 -16.34 8.37 3.84
CA ASP A 94 -17.38 9.37 3.59
C ASP A 94 -18.74 8.82 4.03
N GLY A 95 -19.15 9.16 5.25
CA GLY A 95 -20.36 8.60 5.87
C GLY A 95 -20.23 7.08 6.08
N ASP A 96 -21.04 6.32 5.34
CA ASP A 96 -21.06 4.85 5.37
C ASP A 96 -20.27 4.21 4.22
N GLU A 97 -19.52 5.00 3.45
CA GLU A 97 -18.75 4.54 2.30
C GLU A 97 -17.24 4.60 2.59
N LEU A 98 -16.53 3.54 2.16
CA LEU A 98 -15.07 3.52 2.11
C LEU A 98 -14.64 3.73 0.65
N ARG A 99 -13.71 4.65 0.40
CA ARG A 99 -13.20 4.97 -0.92
C ARG A 99 -11.67 5.00 -0.94
N GLU A 100 -11.08 4.54 -2.03
CA GLU A 100 -9.70 4.88 -2.39
C GLU A 100 -9.71 6.23 -3.11
N VAL A 101 -9.05 7.23 -2.52
CA VAL A 101 -9.01 8.60 -3.08
C VAL A 101 -7.71 8.88 -3.81
N GLU A 102 -6.66 8.13 -3.48
CA GLU A 102 -5.36 8.26 -4.13
C GLU A 102 -4.57 6.96 -4.02
N ARG A 103 -3.81 6.65 -5.07
CA ARG A 103 -2.76 5.64 -5.05
C ARG A 103 -1.51 6.23 -5.66
N ARG A 104 -0.42 6.21 -4.91
CA ARG A 104 0.88 6.71 -5.35
C ARG A 104 1.91 5.61 -5.29
N THR A 105 2.42 5.22 -6.46
CA THR A 105 3.57 4.33 -6.55
C THR A 105 4.85 5.05 -6.13
N VAL A 106 5.64 4.38 -5.31
CA VAL A 106 6.90 4.84 -4.74
C VAL A 106 8.01 3.95 -5.26
N THR A 107 9.10 4.55 -5.71
CA THR A 107 10.30 3.80 -6.09
C THR A 107 11.21 3.68 -4.87
N LEU A 108 11.49 2.44 -4.48
CA LEU A 108 12.48 2.11 -3.46
C LEU A 108 13.59 1.25 -4.10
N ASP A 109 14.83 1.51 -3.71
CA ASP A 109 15.96 0.67 -4.11
C ASP A 109 15.82 -0.78 -3.62
N GLY A 110 16.35 -1.71 -4.40
CA GLY A 110 16.62 -3.08 -3.94
C GLY A 110 15.38 -3.93 -3.66
N TYR A 111 14.31 -3.79 -4.46
CA TYR A 111 13.06 -4.58 -4.32
C TYR A 111 12.34 -4.35 -2.97
N GLN A 112 12.65 -3.25 -2.29
CA GLN A 112 12.04 -2.93 -1.01
C GLN A 112 10.57 -2.58 -1.16
N GLN A 113 9.81 -2.96 -0.13
CA GLN A 113 8.44 -2.53 0.06
C GLN A 113 8.38 -1.31 0.98
N ALA A 114 7.39 -0.46 0.78
CA ALA A 114 7.09 0.60 1.72
C ALA A 114 6.68 -0.04 3.06
N ALA A 115 7.48 0.17 4.11
CA ALA A 115 7.16 -0.27 5.46
C ALA A 115 6.20 0.70 6.16
N ARG A 116 6.31 1.99 5.87
CA ARG A 116 5.45 3.04 6.43
C ARG A 116 5.41 4.27 5.54
N ALA A 117 4.25 4.93 5.49
CA ALA A 117 4.07 6.23 4.85
C ALA A 117 3.77 7.29 5.91
N LEU A 118 4.44 8.43 5.85
CA LEU A 118 4.26 9.58 6.75
C LEU A 118 3.98 10.83 5.92
N PRO A 119 2.95 11.63 6.25
CA PRO A 119 2.72 12.91 5.58
C PRO A 119 3.89 13.86 5.85
N ALA A 120 4.37 14.54 4.81
CA ALA A 120 5.51 15.46 4.89
C ALA A 120 5.24 16.71 4.04
N GLY A 121 4.77 17.78 4.68
CA GLY A 121 4.32 18.98 3.96
C GLY A 121 3.16 18.64 3.02
N ASP A 122 3.31 18.98 1.75
CA ASP A 122 2.32 18.65 0.71
C ASP A 122 2.51 17.25 0.11
N GLY A 123 3.53 16.50 0.53
CA GLY A 123 3.89 15.18 -0.01
C GLY A 123 4.07 14.10 1.07
N TRP A 124 5.01 13.19 0.84
CA TRP A 124 5.18 11.98 1.64
C TRP A 124 6.63 11.73 2.03
N ALA A 125 6.88 11.25 3.24
CA ALA A 125 8.10 10.54 3.60
C ALA A 125 7.77 9.04 3.73
N VAL A 126 8.45 8.22 2.94
CA VAL A 126 8.22 6.78 2.85
C VAL A 126 9.42 6.06 3.43
N LEU A 127 9.19 5.27 4.47
CA LEU A 127 10.19 4.41 5.07
C LEU A 127 10.20 3.07 4.33
N GLY A 128 11.31 2.77 3.67
CA GLY A 128 11.68 1.41 3.29
C GLY A 128 12.59 0.78 4.34
N GLU A 129 13.06 -0.44 4.09
CA GLU A 129 13.91 -1.17 5.04
C GLU A 129 15.27 -0.51 5.27
N THR A 130 15.87 0.05 4.21
CA THR A 130 17.22 0.67 4.28
C THR A 130 17.24 2.11 3.79
N GLN A 131 16.07 2.74 3.64
CA GLN A 131 16.00 4.11 3.14
C GLN A 131 14.74 4.84 3.59
N VAL A 132 14.82 6.16 3.57
CA VAL A 132 13.66 7.05 3.58
C VAL A 132 13.66 7.82 2.27
N VAL A 133 12.56 7.77 1.53
CA VAL A 133 12.32 8.56 0.32
C VAL A 133 11.33 9.66 0.63
N VAL A 134 11.65 10.90 0.25
CA VAL A 134 10.76 12.05 0.40
C VAL A 134 10.22 12.42 -0.98
N LEU A 135 8.90 12.50 -1.08
CA LEU A 135 8.14 12.86 -2.27
C LEU A 135 7.46 14.21 -2.02
N ASP A 136 7.37 15.06 -3.04
CA ASP A 136 6.52 16.24 -2.99
C ASP A 136 5.03 15.90 -3.26
N GLY A 137 4.17 16.92 -3.32
CA GLY A 137 2.74 16.73 -3.58
C GLY A 137 2.39 16.28 -5.00
N ALA A 138 3.31 16.42 -5.96
CA ALA A 138 3.16 15.81 -7.28
C ALA A 138 3.53 14.30 -7.25
N GLY A 139 4.29 13.89 -6.24
CA GLY A 139 4.85 12.55 -6.11
C GLY A 139 6.26 12.43 -6.65
N ASP A 140 6.91 13.54 -6.99
CA ASP A 140 8.29 13.57 -7.45
C ASP A 140 9.24 13.41 -6.26
N GLU A 141 10.28 12.60 -6.40
CA GLU A 141 11.30 12.45 -5.37
C GLU A 141 12.11 13.74 -5.21
N VAL A 142 12.08 14.29 -4.00
CA VAL A 142 12.82 15.51 -3.63
C VAL A 142 13.96 15.24 -2.65
N GLY A 143 14.06 14.02 -2.13
CA GLY A 143 15.18 13.62 -1.28
C GLY A 143 15.17 12.14 -0.92
N ARG A 144 16.34 11.63 -0.59
CA ARG A 144 16.53 10.27 -0.12
C ARG A 144 17.61 10.20 0.95
N VAL A 145 17.39 9.38 1.95
CA VAL A 145 18.33 9.10 3.04
C VAL A 145 18.51 7.60 3.16
N SER A 146 19.72 7.10 3.01
CA SER A 146 20.05 5.70 3.29
C SER A 146 20.17 5.47 4.80
N LEU A 147 19.58 4.38 5.27
CA LEU A 147 19.66 3.91 6.65
C LEU A 147 20.74 2.81 6.70
N THR A 148 21.84 3.09 7.38
CA THR A 148 22.99 2.18 7.57
C THR A 148 23.05 1.65 8.99
#